data_AF-A0A1L5FBT7-F1
#
_entry.id   AF-A0A1L5FBT7-F1
#
_cell.length_a   1.000
_cell.length_b   1.000
_cell.length_c   1.000
_cell.angle_alpha   90.00
_cell.angle_beta   90.00
_cell.angle_gamma   90.00
#
_symmetry.space_group_name_H-M   'P 1'
#
loop_
_entity.id
_entity.type
_entity.pdbx_description
1 polymer ?
#
loop_
_entity_poly.entity_id
_entity_poly.type
_entity_poly.pdbx_seq_one_letter_code
_entity_poly.pdbx_strand_id
1 'polypeptide(L)'
;MEDNTIQKEYIPTDEKIVPENLSIKEDLEETTVTEVEGVKANQEEKLASKEEVYDIQDFINNCKALGYRREVVSGALFNCEKTKMTKTELKERIKKFLGKKVE
;
A
#
# COMPACT_ATOMS: atom_id res chain seq x y z
N MET A 1 -15.50 -57.74 34.06
CA MET A 1 -16.90 -58.09 33.76
C MET A 1 -17.71 -57.11 34.60
N GLU A 2 -18.30 -56.05 34.08
CA GLU A 2 -19.00 -55.89 32.79
C GLU A 2 -18.60 -54.60 32.05
N ASP A 3 -18.67 -54.70 30.72
CA ASP A 3 -18.51 -53.66 29.71
C ASP A 3 -19.79 -52.82 29.51
N ASN A 4 -19.65 -51.78 28.67
CA ASN A 4 -20.68 -51.12 27.84
C ASN A 4 -21.61 -50.09 28.51
N THR A 5 -22.03 -48.98 27.89
CA THR A 5 -21.69 -48.31 26.62
C THR A 5 -22.42 -46.95 26.60
N ILE A 6 -21.64 -45.89 26.30
CA ILE A 6 -21.89 -44.69 25.47
C ILE A 6 -23.29 -44.06 25.50
N GLN A 7 -23.36 -42.73 25.72
CA GLN A 7 -23.88 -41.75 24.74
C GLN A 7 -23.12 -40.42 24.86
N LYS A 8 -22.15 -40.20 23.97
CA LYS A 8 -21.62 -38.86 23.68
C LYS A 8 -22.61 -38.20 22.74
N GLU A 9 -23.32 -37.18 23.21
CA GLU A 9 -24.20 -36.41 22.35
C GLU A 9 -23.39 -35.66 21.30
N TYR A 10 -23.69 -36.04 20.07
CA TYR A 10 -23.28 -35.46 18.81
C TYR A 10 -23.99 -34.10 18.64
N ILE A 11 -23.22 -33.02 18.51
CA ILE A 11 -23.76 -31.73 18.07
C ILE A 11 -23.29 -31.53 16.62
N PRO A 12 -24.21 -31.55 15.63
CA PRO A 12 -23.86 -31.41 14.22
C PRO A 12 -23.41 -30.00 13.85
N THR A 13 -22.31 -29.91 13.11
CA THR A 13 -21.95 -28.76 12.26
C THR A 13 -22.41 -29.04 10.84
N ASP A 14 -23.26 -28.19 10.27
CA ASP A 14 -23.30 -27.89 8.83
C ASP A 14 -24.15 -26.64 8.56
N GLU A 15 -23.44 -25.55 8.27
CA GLU A 15 -23.58 -24.71 7.07
C GLU A 15 -24.99 -24.43 6.50
N LYS A 16 -25.41 -23.14 6.50
CA LYS A 16 -25.78 -22.37 5.29
C LYS A 16 -26.27 -20.93 5.58
N ILE A 17 -25.46 -19.97 5.13
CA ILE A 17 -25.79 -18.82 4.26
C ILE A 17 -27.10 -18.07 4.51
N VAL A 18 -26.98 -16.82 4.97
CA VAL A 18 -27.55 -15.61 4.31
C VAL A 18 -26.88 -14.34 4.88
N PRO A 19 -26.13 -13.55 4.08
CA PRO A 19 -25.89 -12.16 4.38
C PRO A 19 -27.02 -11.30 3.78
N GLU A 20 -27.97 -10.88 4.62
CA GLU A 20 -28.85 -9.74 4.39
C GLU A 20 -28.03 -8.46 4.65
N ASN A 21 -27.52 -7.81 3.59
CA ASN A 21 -28.13 -6.73 2.81
C ASN A 21 -28.18 -5.35 3.52
N LEU A 22 -27.47 -4.41 2.89
CA LEU A 22 -27.85 -3.02 2.65
C LEU A 22 -27.89 -2.02 3.84
N SER A 23 -26.89 -1.12 3.89
CA SER A 23 -27.13 0.28 3.49
C SER A 23 -25.83 1.07 3.37
N ILE A 24 -25.69 1.64 2.18
CA ILE A 24 -24.70 2.66 1.78
C ILE A 24 -25.04 3.98 2.48
N LYS A 25 -24.01 4.67 2.97
CA LYS A 25 -23.83 6.14 2.99
C LYS A 25 -22.32 6.31 2.80
N GLU A 26 -21.78 6.52 1.60
CA GLU A 26 -21.71 7.81 0.90
C GLU A 26 -21.66 8.99 1.87
N ASP A 27 -20.45 9.31 2.34
CA ASP A 27 -20.08 10.70 2.57
C ASP A 27 -18.73 10.94 1.89
N LEU A 28 -18.86 11.69 0.81
CA LEU A 28 -17.85 12.17 -0.11
C LEU A 28 -17.42 13.54 0.43
N GLU A 29 -16.34 13.62 1.20
CA GLU A 29 -15.75 14.92 1.54
C GLU A 29 -14.71 15.27 0.48
N GLU A 30 -15.23 15.87 -0.58
CA GLU A 30 -14.53 16.81 -1.45
C GLU A 30 -13.93 17.93 -0.58
N THR A 31 -12.61 18.09 -0.58
CA THR A 31 -11.99 19.33 -0.10
C THR A 31 -10.99 19.81 -1.13
N THR A 32 -11.56 20.56 -2.07
CA THR A 32 -11.07 21.79 -2.69
C THR A 32 -9.55 22.00 -2.74
N VAL A 33 -9.08 21.96 -3.99
CA VAL A 33 -7.91 22.62 -4.56
C VAL A 33 -7.62 23.98 -3.89
N THR A 34 -6.36 24.21 -3.53
CA THR A 34 -5.79 25.57 -3.51
C THR A 34 -4.47 25.53 -4.25
N GLU A 35 -4.50 26.03 -5.48
CA GLU A 35 -3.34 26.36 -6.28
C GLU A 35 -2.57 27.49 -5.57
N VAL A 36 -1.26 27.33 -5.41
CA VAL A 36 -0.35 28.48 -5.44
C VAL A 36 0.85 28.13 -6.32
N GLU A 37 0.87 28.83 -7.45
CA GLU A 37 1.92 28.82 -8.46
C GLU A 37 3.27 29.25 -7.89
N GLY A 38 4.32 28.63 -8.42
CA GLY A 38 5.70 29.00 -8.15
C GLY A 38 6.63 28.43 -9.22
N VAL A 39 6.31 28.71 -10.49
CA VAL A 39 7.12 28.29 -11.64
C VAL A 39 8.40 29.14 -11.71
N LYS A 40 9.56 28.49 -11.64
CA LYS A 40 10.73 28.95 -12.41
C LYS A 40 11.31 27.76 -13.17
N ALA A 41 10.95 27.75 -14.46
CA ALA A 41 11.46 26.88 -15.48
C ALA A 41 12.93 27.21 -15.78
N ASN A 42 13.73 26.16 -15.90
CA ASN A 42 14.63 25.97 -17.03
C ASN A 42 15.13 24.54 -16.97
N GLN A 43 14.80 23.75 -18.00
CA GLN A 43 15.68 22.70 -18.52
C GLN A 43 15.13 22.08 -19.81
N GLU A 44 15.94 22.25 -20.84
CA GLU A 44 16.15 21.48 -22.06
C GLU A 44 15.23 20.26 -22.30
N GLU A 45 14.55 20.36 -23.43
CA GLU A 45 13.66 19.37 -24.03
C GLU A 45 14.45 18.15 -24.52
N LYS A 46 14.66 17.19 -23.62
CA LYS A 46 14.79 15.78 -24.00
C LYS A 46 13.40 15.19 -23.95
N LEU A 47 12.91 14.64 -25.07
CA LEU A 47 11.69 13.82 -25.19
C LEU A 47 11.79 12.57 -24.29
N ALA A 48 11.80 12.78 -22.99
CA ALA A 48 11.54 11.80 -21.97
C ALA A 48 10.12 12.12 -21.51
N SER A 49 9.20 11.16 -21.69
CA SER A 49 7.90 11.20 -21.04
C SER A 49 8.10 11.69 -19.61
N LYS A 50 7.58 12.89 -19.27
CA LYS A 50 7.68 13.42 -17.91
C LYS A 50 7.03 12.40 -16.99
N GLU A 51 7.86 11.61 -16.33
CA GLU A 51 7.38 10.61 -15.40
C GLU A 51 6.69 11.35 -14.25
N GLU A 52 5.47 10.94 -13.94
CA GLU A 52 4.68 11.55 -12.90
C GLU A 52 5.39 11.41 -11.54
N VAL A 53 5.32 12.49 -10.76
CA VAL A 53 5.95 12.58 -9.44
C VAL A 53 4.87 12.43 -8.37
N TYR A 54 5.09 11.57 -7.39
CA TYR A 54 4.16 11.28 -6.31
C TYR A 54 4.78 11.59 -4.96
N ASP A 55 3.94 11.87 -3.96
CA ASP A 55 4.39 12.04 -2.59
C ASP A 55 4.93 10.72 -2.00
N ILE A 56 5.96 10.82 -1.16
CA ILE A 56 6.54 9.64 -0.48
C ILE A 56 5.50 8.90 0.35
N GLN A 57 4.60 9.63 1.00
CA GLN A 57 3.54 9.02 1.81
C GLN A 57 2.61 8.17 0.95
N ASP A 58 2.31 8.58 -0.29
CA ASP A 58 1.49 7.78 -1.20
C ASP A 58 2.16 6.45 -1.53
N PHE A 59 3.48 6.44 -1.70
CA PHE A 59 4.22 5.20 -1.90
C PHE A 59 4.19 4.29 -0.67
N ILE A 60 4.27 4.85 0.54
CA ILE A 60 4.21 4.07 1.80
C ILE A 60 2.80 3.51 2.01
N ASN A 61 1.77 4.31 1.77
CA ASN A 61 0.37 3.93 1.95
C ASN A 61 -0.07 2.89 0.92
N ASN A 62 0.38 3.03 -0.34
CA ASN A 62 0.05 2.15 -1.45
C ASN A 62 1.13 1.11 -1.78
N CYS A 63 2.06 0.86 -0.86
CA CYS A 63 3.21 -0.04 -1.08
C CYS A 63 2.83 -1.45 -1.56
N LYS A 64 1.67 -1.96 -1.11
CA LYS A 64 1.13 -3.26 -1.53
C LYS A 64 0.87 -3.32 -3.04
N ALA A 65 0.35 -2.26 -3.64
CA ALA A 65 0.10 -2.19 -5.08
C ALA A 65 1.41 -2.16 -5.90
N LEU A 66 2.52 -1.77 -5.26
CA LEU A 66 3.85 -1.76 -5.87
C LEU A 66 4.57 -3.11 -5.70
N GLY A 67 3.97 -4.08 -5.00
CA GLY A 67 4.55 -5.40 -4.74
C GLY A 67 5.60 -5.41 -3.62
N TYR A 68 5.64 -4.37 -2.78
CA TYR A 68 6.60 -4.27 -1.68
C TYR A 68 5.92 -4.30 -0.32
N ARG A 69 6.63 -4.83 0.67
CA ARG A 69 6.25 -4.68 2.09
C ARG A 69 6.49 -3.24 2.53
N ARG A 70 5.65 -2.74 3.45
CA ARG A 70 5.74 -1.36 3.94
C ARG A 70 7.11 -1.07 4.54
N GLU A 71 7.66 -2.00 5.32
CA GLU A 71 8.95 -1.89 6.00
C GLU A 71 10.11 -1.71 5.01
N VAL A 72 10.02 -2.34 3.83
CA VAL A 72 11.03 -2.20 2.77
C VAL A 72 10.98 -0.81 2.16
N VAL A 73 9.77 -0.32 1.85
CA VAL A 73 9.58 1.02 1.30
C VAL A 73 9.99 2.09 2.30
N SER A 74 9.49 2.01 3.54
CA SER A 74 9.85 2.94 4.62
C SER A 74 11.35 2.91 4.91
N GLY A 75 11.99 1.74 4.96
CA GLY A 75 13.43 1.62 5.16
C GLY A 75 14.25 2.22 4.01
N ALA A 76 13.83 1.98 2.76
CA ALA A 76 14.48 2.57 1.59
C ALA A 76 14.34 4.10 1.52
N LEU A 77 13.29 4.65 2.14
CA LEU A 77 12.98 6.09 2.16
C LEU A 77 13.37 6.78 3.47
N PHE A 78 13.86 6.05 4.48
CA PHE A 78 14.12 6.57 5.83
C PHE A 78 15.07 7.78 5.86
N ASN A 79 16.06 7.81 4.95
CA ASN A 79 17.02 8.91 4.82
C ASN A 79 16.82 9.68 3.51
N CYS A 80 15.57 9.81 3.05
CA CYS A 80 15.24 10.61 1.88
C CYS A 80 14.76 12.00 2.31
N GLU A 81 15.49 13.04 1.92
CA GLU A 81 15.14 14.44 2.20
C GLU A 81 14.05 14.99 1.26
N LYS A 82 13.75 14.28 0.16
CA LYS A 82 12.72 14.69 -0.79
C LYS A 82 11.35 14.38 -0.22
N THR A 83 10.34 15.18 -0.57
CA THR A 83 8.93 14.90 -0.26
C THR A 83 8.23 14.15 -1.39
N LYS A 84 8.69 14.34 -2.64
CA LYS A 84 8.13 13.74 -3.85
C LYS A 84 9.20 13.07 -4.71
N MET A 85 8.85 11.99 -5.39
CA MET A 85 9.71 11.31 -6.36
C MET A 85 8.93 10.51 -7.40
N THR A 86 9.60 10.06 -8.45
CA THR A 86 8.98 9.19 -9.47
C THR A 86 8.98 7.72 -9.05
N LYS A 87 8.17 6.90 -9.73
CA LYS A 87 8.12 5.44 -9.50
C LYS A 87 9.47 4.79 -9.80
N THR A 88 10.16 5.24 -10.84
CA THR A 88 11.51 4.76 -11.19
C THR A 88 12.51 5.05 -10.07
N GLU A 89 12.53 6.30 -9.57
CA GLU A 89 13.45 6.70 -8.50
C GLU A 89 13.22 5.88 -7.21
N LEU A 90 11.95 5.60 -6.87
CA LEU A 90 11.62 4.71 -5.76
C LEU A 90 12.19 3.30 -5.94
N LYS A 91 12.00 2.69 -7.12
CA LYS A 91 12.47 1.33 -7.41
C LYS A 91 13.99 1.22 -7.27
N GLU A 92 14.72 2.24 -7.74
CA GLU A 92 16.18 2.28 -7.60
C GLU A 92 16.61 2.36 -6.13
N ARG A 93 15.93 3.19 -5.32
CA ARG A 93 16.19 3.27 -3.87
C ARG A 93 15.94 1.93 -3.19
N ILE A 94 14.82 1.27 -3.48
CA ILE A 94 14.50 -0.05 -2.91
C ILE A 94 15.56 -1.09 -3.31
N LYS A 95 15.96 -1.12 -4.59
CA LYS A 95 17.01 -2.02 -5.06
C LYS A 95 18.34 -1.77 -4.34
N LYS A 96 18.72 -0.50 -4.15
CA LYS A 96 19.93 -0.12 -3.40
C LYS A 96 19.83 -0.52 -1.93
N PHE A 97 18.67 -0.36 -1.31
CA PHE A 97 18.42 -0.74 0.07
C PHE A 97 18.55 -2.26 0.28
N LEU A 98 17.90 -3.06 -0.56
CA LEU A 98 17.93 -4.53 -0.47
C LEU A 98 19.27 -5.13 -0.89
N GLY A 99 20.03 -4.43 -1.74
CA GLY A 99 21.33 -4.89 -2.23
C GLY A 99 22.50 -4.63 -1.28
N LYS A 100 22.30 -3.91 -0.16
CA LYS A 100 23.35 -3.68 0.84
C LYS A 100 23.70 -5.00 1.53
N LYS A 101 24.95 -5.43 1.38
CA LYS A 101 25.52 -6.54 2.17
C LYS A 101 26.04 -6.00 3.49
N VAL A 102 25.92 -6.82 4.54
CA VAL A 102 26.62 -6.58 5.80
C VAL A 102 28.03 -7.15 5.62
N GLU A 103 29.03 -6.31 5.84
CA GLU A 103 30.44 -6.70 5.91
C GLU A 103 30.87 -6.84 7.38
#